data_AF-A0AA42GZX8-F1
#
_entry.id   AF-A0AA42GZX8-F1
#
_cell.length_a   1.000
_cell.length_b   1.000
_cell.length_c   1.000
_cell.angle_alpha   90.00
_cell.angle_beta   90.00
_cell.angle_gamma   90.00
#
_symmetry.space_group_name_H-M   'P 1'
#
loop_
_entity.id
_entity.type
_entity.pdbx_description
1 polymer ?
#
loop_
_entity_poly.entity_id
_entity_poly.type
_entity_poly.pdbx_seq_one_letter_code
_entity_poly.pdbx_strand_id
1 'polypeptide(L)'
;MDAYARFLQGKAIADPVTGMIDIPELSQMLKPHQNDIVRWALRRGRAAIFAGTGLGKTLMELTWAEKVNAFTGKPTLIFAPLAVAEQHIMEADKFGIAVNLVSFHPDEGWGVNVSNYQKMDHFDLSRFGGVVLDESSILKSTDGKYRNRLIEECSTIPFRLAATATPAPNDFMELGNHAEFLGVMSYTDMLATFFTHDGGETQKWRLKGHAETEFWKWMASWSVMLRKPSDLGYDNEGYDLPPLTYHQHTVDVEYAPSLETGLLFPMEARTMQERIAARKDSVVERVALAAGLTPNDRPFVWWCNLNSEADALTKAVDGAVNLSGSDKDDDKRRKLVDFSNGKIRVLITKPSIAGFGMNWQHCADTGFVGLNDSFEQIFQAVRRFWRFGQTKPVNAHFIAAETEGAVVANLRRKEADAERMAAAMVMHMADLSSEAVRGAVRDKPNYNPQQSMQIPAWLTTNAVAH
;
A
#
# COMPACT_ATOMS: atom_id res chain seq x y z
N MET A 1 -33.04 27.06 1.37
CA MET A 1 -32.00 26.67 2.35
C MET A 1 -31.71 27.86 3.26
N ASP A 2 -31.94 27.69 4.56
CA ASP A 2 -31.81 28.73 5.59
C ASP A 2 -30.34 29.20 5.77
N ALA A 3 -30.12 30.42 6.26
CA ALA A 3 -28.79 31.03 6.43
C ALA A 3 -27.92 30.23 7.42
N TYR A 4 -28.54 29.65 8.46
CA TYR A 4 -27.85 28.77 9.41
C TYR A 4 -27.42 27.45 8.78
N ALA A 5 -28.24 26.87 7.89
CA ALA A 5 -27.87 25.67 7.14
C ALA A 5 -26.70 25.92 6.18
N ARG A 6 -26.65 27.09 5.53
CA ARG A 6 -25.49 27.52 4.71
C ARG A 6 -24.23 27.76 5.55
N PHE A 7 -24.37 28.32 6.75
CA PHE A 7 -23.26 28.50 7.68
C PHE A 7 -22.70 27.17 8.18
N LEU A 8 -23.58 26.21 8.53
CA LEU A 8 -23.17 24.86 8.91
C LEU A 8 -22.56 24.10 7.72
N GLN A 9 -23.11 24.22 6.51
CA GLN A 9 -22.50 23.66 5.29
C GLN A 9 -21.11 24.26 5.01
N GLY A 10 -20.93 25.57 5.21
CA GLY A 10 -19.62 26.21 5.05
C GLY A 10 -18.60 25.82 6.12
N LYS A 11 -19.04 25.20 7.22
CA LYS A 11 -18.18 24.63 8.28
C LYS A 11 -17.96 23.13 8.14
N ALA A 12 -18.65 22.47 7.21
CA ALA A 12 -18.42 21.06 6.94
C ALA A 12 -17.00 20.89 6.38
N ILE A 13 -16.21 20.03 7.00
CA ILE A 13 -14.86 19.68 6.54
C ILE A 13 -15.00 18.71 5.37
N ALA A 14 -15.49 19.20 4.23
CA ALA A 14 -15.59 18.44 3.00
C ALA A 14 -14.71 19.12 1.95
N ASP A 15 -13.71 18.39 1.45
CA ASP A 15 -12.86 18.91 0.38
C ASP A 15 -13.70 19.10 -0.90
N PRO A 16 -13.67 20.29 -1.54
CA PRO A 16 -14.46 20.53 -2.73
C PRO A 16 -14.02 19.62 -3.87
N VAL A 17 -15.02 19.15 -4.63
CA VAL A 17 -14.78 18.39 -5.87
C VAL A 17 -14.15 19.34 -6.89
N THR A 18 -12.91 19.07 -7.29
CA THR A 18 -12.12 19.94 -8.19
C THR A 18 -11.85 19.35 -9.56
N GLY A 19 -12.26 18.11 -9.80
CA GLY A 19 -11.97 17.37 -11.02
C GLY A 19 -13.04 17.54 -12.11
N MET A 20 -13.21 16.48 -12.89
CA MET A 20 -14.06 16.49 -14.08
C MET A 20 -15.54 16.35 -13.71
N ILE A 21 -16.39 17.18 -14.31
CA ILE A 21 -17.86 17.07 -14.15
C ILE A 21 -18.36 15.89 -15.01
N ASP A 22 -18.01 15.91 -16.29
CA ASP A 22 -18.35 14.86 -17.25
C ASP A 22 -17.18 13.89 -17.40
N ILE A 23 -17.38 12.66 -16.92
CA ILE A 23 -16.35 11.62 -16.99
C ILE A 23 -16.46 10.89 -18.33
N PRO A 24 -15.39 10.86 -19.14
CA PRO A 24 -15.39 10.12 -20.39
C PRO A 24 -15.54 8.61 -20.15
N GLU A 25 -15.87 7.87 -21.21
CA GLU A 25 -15.89 6.42 -21.15
C GLU A 25 -14.49 5.88 -20.79
N LEU A 26 -14.46 4.92 -19.86
CA LEU A 26 -13.24 4.28 -19.40
C LEU A 26 -13.05 2.94 -20.11
N SER A 27 -11.83 2.39 -20.06
CA SER A 27 -11.52 1.10 -20.67
C SER A 27 -12.45 -0.01 -20.19
N GLN A 28 -12.92 -0.85 -21.12
CA GLN A 28 -13.72 -2.04 -20.82
C GLN A 28 -12.91 -3.12 -20.09
N MET A 29 -11.58 -3.00 -20.04
CA MET A 29 -10.71 -3.91 -19.31
C MET A 29 -10.72 -3.68 -17.79
N LEU A 30 -11.24 -2.52 -17.33
CA LEU A 30 -11.45 -2.27 -15.92
C LEU A 30 -12.58 -3.14 -15.38
N LYS A 31 -12.32 -3.85 -14.28
CA LYS A 31 -13.38 -4.51 -13.51
C LYS A 31 -14.35 -3.46 -12.92
N PRO A 32 -15.59 -3.82 -12.59
CA PRO A 32 -16.61 -2.86 -12.15
C PRO A 32 -16.18 -1.93 -11.02
N HIS A 33 -15.58 -2.45 -9.95
CA HIS A 33 -15.07 -1.64 -8.82
C HIS A 33 -13.94 -0.71 -9.24
N GLN A 34 -13.03 -1.15 -10.12
CA GLN A 34 -11.93 -0.32 -10.62
C GLN A 34 -12.47 0.83 -11.46
N ASN A 35 -13.48 0.53 -12.30
CA ASN A 35 -14.13 1.52 -13.14
C ASN A 35 -14.75 2.65 -12.29
N ASP A 36 -15.57 2.29 -11.30
CA ASP A 36 -16.23 3.29 -10.47
C ASP A 36 -15.24 4.06 -9.58
N ILE A 37 -14.18 3.41 -9.07
CA ILE A 37 -13.09 4.09 -8.34
C ILE A 37 -12.40 5.12 -9.24
N VAL A 38 -12.05 4.76 -10.48
CA VAL A 38 -11.40 5.69 -11.41
C VAL A 38 -12.34 6.85 -11.75
N ARG A 39 -13.63 6.59 -12.00
CA ARG A 39 -14.61 7.67 -12.22
C ARG A 39 -14.71 8.61 -11.03
N TRP A 40 -14.80 8.07 -9.82
CA TRP A 40 -14.83 8.85 -8.59
C TRP A 40 -13.56 9.70 -8.43
N ALA A 41 -12.38 9.12 -8.64
CA ALA A 41 -11.11 9.83 -8.55
C ALA A 41 -10.96 10.94 -9.61
N LEU A 42 -11.44 10.71 -10.84
CA LEU A 42 -11.47 11.72 -11.90
C LEU A 42 -12.42 12.87 -11.58
N ARG A 43 -13.60 12.58 -11.00
CA ARG A 43 -14.53 13.62 -10.54
C ARG A 43 -13.93 14.46 -9.43
N ARG A 44 -13.32 13.82 -8.43
CA ARG A 44 -12.68 14.50 -7.31
C ARG A 44 -11.49 15.37 -7.75
N GLY A 45 -10.71 14.88 -8.70
CA GLY A 45 -9.48 15.51 -9.19
C GLY A 45 -8.30 15.27 -8.24
N ARG A 46 -8.51 15.38 -6.93
CA ARG A 46 -7.53 15.10 -5.87
C ARG A 46 -8.05 13.97 -4.99
N ALA A 47 -7.43 12.80 -5.09
CA ALA A 47 -7.94 11.57 -4.47
C ALA A 47 -6.84 10.62 -4.01
N ALA A 48 -7.18 9.75 -3.05
CA ALA A 48 -6.35 8.61 -2.69
C ALA A 48 -7.06 7.26 -2.92
N ILE A 49 -6.31 6.29 -3.46
CA ILE A 49 -6.75 4.92 -3.68
C ILE A 49 -5.96 3.99 -2.77
N PHE A 50 -6.57 3.61 -1.65
CA PHE A 50 -6.01 2.69 -0.67
C PHE A 50 -6.50 1.27 -0.94
N ALA A 51 -5.98 0.69 -2.01
CA ALA A 51 -6.40 -0.62 -2.50
C ALA A 51 -5.37 -1.71 -2.17
N GLY A 52 -5.84 -2.81 -1.60
CA GLY A 52 -5.05 -4.03 -1.35
C GLY A 52 -4.23 -4.52 -2.55
N THR A 53 -3.26 -5.38 -2.29
CA THR A 53 -2.31 -5.88 -3.30
C THR A 53 -3.00 -6.79 -4.31
N GLY A 54 -2.86 -6.48 -5.60
CA GLY A 54 -3.51 -7.24 -6.69
C GLY A 54 -4.89 -6.73 -7.10
N LEU A 55 -5.42 -5.65 -6.50
CA LEU A 55 -6.70 -5.05 -6.92
C LEU A 55 -6.63 -4.23 -8.22
N GLY A 56 -5.50 -4.26 -8.93
CA GLY A 56 -5.31 -3.54 -10.20
C GLY A 56 -5.06 -2.04 -10.05
N LYS A 57 -4.31 -1.62 -9.02
CA LYS A 57 -3.92 -0.22 -8.80
C LYS A 57 -3.26 0.43 -10.01
N THR A 58 -2.24 -0.22 -10.58
CA THR A 58 -1.54 0.25 -11.78
C THR A 58 -2.48 0.54 -12.94
N LEU A 59 -3.48 -0.34 -13.21
CA LEU A 59 -4.47 -0.08 -14.25
C LEU A 59 -5.36 1.15 -13.92
N MET A 60 -5.76 1.31 -12.66
CA MET A 60 -6.53 2.49 -12.23
C MET A 60 -5.71 3.78 -12.37
N GLU A 61 -4.45 3.77 -11.96
CA GLU A 61 -3.52 4.90 -12.06
C GLU A 61 -3.25 5.30 -13.52
N LEU A 62 -2.94 4.32 -14.38
CA LEU A 62 -2.71 4.53 -15.81
C LEU A 62 -3.95 5.10 -16.51
N THR A 63 -5.13 4.52 -16.24
CA THR A 63 -6.38 5.02 -16.83
C THR A 63 -6.68 6.43 -16.35
N TRP A 64 -6.51 6.70 -15.06
CA TRP A 64 -6.70 8.04 -14.51
C TRP A 64 -5.75 9.05 -15.16
N ALA A 65 -4.46 8.70 -15.28
CA ALA A 65 -3.44 9.57 -15.87
C ALA A 65 -3.70 9.85 -17.36
N GLU A 66 -4.17 8.86 -18.11
CA GLU A 66 -4.59 9.01 -19.51
C GLU A 66 -5.76 10.00 -19.64
N LYS A 67 -6.82 9.83 -18.83
CA LYS A 67 -7.99 10.70 -18.90
C LYS A 67 -7.67 12.13 -18.45
N VAL A 68 -6.83 12.30 -17.44
CA VAL A 68 -6.36 13.63 -17.01
C VAL A 68 -5.52 14.30 -18.08
N ASN A 69 -4.64 13.55 -18.76
CA ASN A 69 -3.86 14.09 -19.87
C ASN A 69 -4.79 14.60 -20.99
N ALA A 70 -5.76 13.78 -21.40
CA ALA A 70 -6.73 14.15 -22.43
C ALA A 70 -7.59 15.36 -22.03
N PHE A 71 -8.01 15.45 -20.76
CA PHE A 71 -8.85 16.54 -20.26
C PHE A 71 -8.09 17.86 -20.13
N THR A 72 -6.89 17.83 -19.56
CA THR A 72 -6.10 19.04 -19.29
C THR A 72 -5.31 19.53 -20.50
N GLY A 73 -5.08 18.66 -21.49
CA GLY A 73 -4.14 18.91 -22.58
C GLY A 73 -2.69 19.07 -22.09
N LYS A 74 -2.37 18.63 -20.87
CA LYS A 74 -1.02 18.71 -20.29
C LYS A 74 -0.48 17.31 -19.99
N PRO A 75 0.84 17.09 -19.99
CA PRO A 75 1.40 15.79 -19.62
C PRO A 75 1.01 15.39 -18.20
N THR A 76 0.94 14.09 -17.97
CA THR A 76 0.82 13.52 -16.61
C THR A 76 2.10 12.77 -16.23
N LEU A 77 2.40 12.72 -14.92
CA LEU A 77 3.57 12.06 -14.37
C LEU A 77 3.16 11.07 -13.29
N ILE A 78 3.65 9.83 -13.40
CA ILE A 78 3.52 8.78 -12.41
C ILE A 78 4.90 8.57 -11.79
N PHE A 79 5.04 8.88 -10.50
CA PHE A 79 6.19 8.46 -9.73
C PHE A 79 5.96 7.05 -9.23
N ALA A 80 6.82 6.12 -9.63
CA ALA A 80 6.83 4.74 -9.18
C ALA A 80 8.22 4.37 -8.63
N PRO A 81 8.34 3.38 -7.72
CA PRO A 81 9.64 2.86 -7.33
C PRO A 81 10.43 2.38 -8.57
N LEU A 82 11.77 2.50 -8.56
CA LEU A 82 12.64 2.22 -9.71
C LEU A 82 12.31 0.89 -10.42
N ALA A 83 12.06 -0.15 -9.64
CA ALA A 83 11.78 -1.50 -10.10
C ALA A 83 10.44 -1.67 -10.83
N VAL A 84 9.53 -0.71 -10.63
CA VAL A 84 8.10 -0.81 -10.94
C VAL A 84 7.75 -0.01 -12.20
N ALA A 85 8.57 0.99 -12.54
CA ALA A 85 8.37 1.84 -13.71
C ALA A 85 8.33 1.06 -15.03
N GLU A 86 9.14 0.01 -15.19
CA GLU A 86 9.10 -0.84 -16.39
C GLU A 86 7.89 -1.77 -16.40
N GLN A 87 7.48 -2.25 -15.23
CA GLN A 87 6.27 -3.06 -15.11
C GLN A 87 5.04 -2.24 -15.50
N HIS A 88 5.01 -0.94 -15.19
CA HIS A 88 3.95 -0.04 -15.65
C HIS A 88 3.84 0.00 -17.17
N ILE A 89 4.96 0.02 -17.89
CA ILE A 89 4.97 0.04 -19.37
C ILE A 89 4.45 -1.28 -19.92
N MET A 90 4.95 -2.40 -19.39
CA MET A 90 4.51 -3.74 -19.80
C MET A 90 3.03 -3.98 -19.49
N GLU A 91 2.53 -3.42 -18.39
CA GLU A 91 1.10 -3.44 -18.06
C GLU A 91 0.33 -2.53 -19.01
N ALA A 92 0.79 -1.29 -19.24
CA ALA A 92 0.13 -0.32 -20.12
C ALA A 92 -0.07 -0.84 -21.55
N ASP A 93 0.91 -1.55 -22.11
CA ASP A 93 0.82 -2.17 -23.43
C ASP A 93 -0.35 -3.17 -23.53
N LYS A 94 -0.58 -3.97 -22.48
CA LYS A 94 -1.73 -4.90 -22.41
C LYS A 94 -3.08 -4.17 -22.45
N PHE A 95 -3.09 -2.91 -22.01
CA PHE A 95 -4.29 -2.08 -21.93
C PHE A 95 -4.41 -1.08 -23.09
N GLY A 96 -3.45 -1.08 -24.02
CA GLY A 96 -3.40 -0.14 -25.14
C GLY A 96 -3.16 1.32 -24.72
N ILE A 97 -2.58 1.55 -23.55
CA ILE A 97 -2.26 2.89 -23.05
C ILE A 97 -0.81 3.21 -23.41
N ALA A 98 -0.58 4.26 -24.20
CA ALA A 98 0.76 4.72 -24.53
C ALA A 98 1.41 5.40 -23.31
N VAL A 99 2.51 4.83 -22.83
CA VAL A 99 3.24 5.31 -21.65
C VAL A 99 4.71 5.50 -21.97
N ASN A 100 5.26 6.65 -21.58
CA ASN A 100 6.67 6.99 -21.77
C ASN A 100 7.46 6.79 -20.49
N LEU A 101 8.58 6.05 -20.54
CA LEU A 101 9.56 6.04 -19.45
C LEU A 101 10.50 7.23 -19.60
N VAL A 102 10.43 8.19 -18.68
CA VAL A 102 11.21 9.43 -18.76
C VAL A 102 12.21 9.55 -17.62
N SER A 103 13.39 10.08 -17.92
CA SER A 103 14.43 10.34 -16.91
C SER A 103 14.70 11.83 -16.68
N PHE A 104 14.13 12.68 -17.52
CA PHE A 104 14.23 14.13 -17.50
C PHE A 104 12.94 14.71 -18.07
N HIS A 105 12.69 15.98 -17.81
CA HIS A 105 11.55 16.71 -18.36
C HIS A 105 11.49 16.52 -19.88
N PRO A 106 10.42 15.96 -20.45
CA PRO A 106 10.36 15.76 -21.89
C PRO A 106 10.23 17.12 -22.59
N ASP A 107 11.14 17.40 -23.53
CA ASP A 107 11.08 18.58 -24.40
C ASP A 107 9.79 18.58 -25.24
N GLU A 108 9.45 17.39 -25.75
CA GLU A 108 8.19 17.05 -26.41
C GLU A 108 7.71 15.72 -25.81
N GLY A 109 6.55 15.72 -25.14
CA GLY A 109 6.07 14.55 -24.40
C GLY A 109 4.64 14.72 -23.95
N TRP A 110 3.74 14.85 -24.91
CA TRP A 110 2.30 14.83 -24.68
C TRP A 110 1.91 13.39 -24.34
N GLY A 111 1.37 13.15 -23.16
CA GLY A 111 0.89 11.82 -22.76
C GLY A 111 1.13 11.48 -21.30
N VAL A 112 1.09 10.18 -21.02
CA VAL A 112 1.34 9.59 -19.70
C VAL A 112 2.81 9.26 -19.56
N ASN A 113 3.46 9.84 -18.56
CA ASN A 113 4.88 9.64 -18.32
C ASN A 113 5.09 8.93 -16.98
N VAL A 114 6.04 8.01 -16.93
CA VAL A 114 6.45 7.29 -15.71
C VAL A 114 7.90 7.61 -15.41
N SER A 115 8.21 7.95 -14.16
CA SER A 115 9.57 8.10 -13.67
C SER A 115 9.70 7.57 -12.25
N ASN A 116 10.93 7.60 -11.72
CA ASN A 116 11.19 7.24 -10.34
C ASN A 116 11.31 8.48 -9.44
N TYR A 117 11.04 8.29 -8.15
CA TYR A 117 11.09 9.34 -7.13
C TYR A 117 12.46 10.03 -7.05
N GLN A 118 13.55 9.29 -7.26
CA GLN A 118 14.91 9.83 -7.18
C GLN A 118 15.22 10.87 -8.26
N LYS A 119 14.45 10.89 -9.36
CA LYS A 119 14.63 11.81 -10.48
C LYS A 119 13.71 13.03 -10.43
N MET A 120 13.01 13.28 -9.32
CA MET A 120 12.08 14.41 -9.17
C MET A 120 12.72 15.75 -9.61
N ASP A 121 14.00 15.96 -9.28
CA ASP A 121 14.77 17.18 -9.58
C ASP A 121 14.98 17.43 -11.08
N HIS A 122 14.72 16.43 -11.92
CA HIS A 122 14.86 16.54 -13.36
C HIS A 122 13.58 17.01 -14.06
N PHE A 123 12.51 17.30 -13.30
CA PHE A 123 11.19 17.65 -13.84
C PHE A 123 10.75 19.03 -13.37
N ASP A 124 10.19 19.82 -14.30
CA ASP A 124 9.40 21.00 -13.94
C ASP A 124 7.94 20.57 -13.70
N LEU A 125 7.62 20.31 -12.43
CA LEU A 125 6.32 19.82 -12.00
C LEU A 125 5.16 20.78 -12.31
N SER A 126 5.43 22.08 -12.51
CA SER A 126 4.41 23.09 -12.84
C SER A 126 3.79 22.88 -14.24
N ARG A 127 4.48 22.16 -15.12
CA ARG A 127 4.03 21.89 -16.50
C ARG A 127 3.07 20.70 -16.60
N PHE A 128 2.89 19.92 -15.54
CA PHE A 128 2.05 18.74 -15.54
C PHE A 128 0.58 19.07 -15.19
N GLY A 129 -0.34 18.39 -15.88
CA GLY A 129 -1.78 18.48 -15.61
C GLY A 129 -2.22 17.56 -14.47
N GLY A 130 -1.46 16.48 -14.23
CA GLY A 130 -1.72 15.55 -13.15
C GLY A 130 -0.49 14.79 -12.70
N VAL A 131 -0.45 14.42 -11.42
CA VAL A 131 0.60 13.60 -10.82
C VAL A 131 0.01 12.42 -10.06
N VAL A 132 0.65 11.26 -10.19
CA VAL A 132 0.33 10.04 -9.45
C VAL A 132 1.53 9.64 -8.60
N LEU A 133 1.28 9.33 -7.33
CA LEU A 133 2.25 8.68 -6.44
C LEU A 133 1.88 7.19 -6.30
N ASP A 134 2.51 6.33 -7.10
CA ASP A 134 2.43 4.88 -6.91
C ASP A 134 3.29 4.47 -5.72
N GLU A 135 2.73 3.60 -4.89
CA GLU A 135 3.28 3.23 -3.58
C GLU A 135 3.63 4.48 -2.74
N SER A 136 2.63 5.31 -2.49
CA SER A 136 2.75 6.60 -1.78
C SER A 136 3.17 6.49 -0.30
N SER A 137 3.66 5.34 0.15
CA SER A 137 4.30 5.13 1.45
C SER A 137 5.56 5.97 1.64
N ILE A 138 6.13 6.53 0.56
CA ILE A 138 7.18 7.55 0.65
C ILE A 138 6.77 8.78 1.49
N LEU A 139 5.46 9.09 1.54
CA LEU A 139 4.91 10.17 2.35
C LEU A 139 4.99 9.91 3.87
N LYS A 140 5.31 8.68 4.29
CA LYS A 140 5.41 8.29 5.70
C LYS A 140 6.82 8.44 6.27
N SER A 141 7.84 8.51 5.41
CA SER A 141 9.24 8.34 5.83
C SER A 141 9.77 9.53 6.64
N THR A 142 10.71 9.21 7.54
CA THR A 142 11.34 10.10 8.54
C THR A 142 12.16 11.25 7.99
N ASP A 143 12.43 11.29 6.68
CA ASP A 143 13.08 12.44 6.03
C ASP A 143 12.04 13.49 5.64
N GLY A 144 11.63 14.27 6.64
CA GLY A 144 10.64 15.35 6.47
C GLY A 144 11.01 16.32 5.35
N LYS A 145 12.29 16.48 4.98
CA LYS A 145 12.68 17.40 3.90
C LYS A 145 12.21 16.92 2.54
N TYR A 146 12.45 15.65 2.21
CA TYR A 146 12.05 15.09 0.92
C TYR A 146 10.53 15.08 0.77
N ARG A 147 9.81 14.62 1.82
CA ARG A 147 8.34 14.63 1.85
C ARG A 147 7.78 16.05 1.68
N ASN A 148 8.24 17.00 2.48
CA ASN A 148 7.71 18.38 2.44
C ASN A 148 7.94 19.01 1.06
N ARG A 149 9.11 18.76 0.46
CA ARG A 149 9.42 19.20 -0.89
C ARG A 149 8.49 18.59 -1.95
N LEU A 150 8.23 17.28 -1.88
CA LEU A 150 7.30 16.61 -2.79
C LEU A 150 5.88 17.21 -2.70
N ILE A 151 5.40 17.46 -1.47
CA ILE A 151 4.10 18.11 -1.23
C ILE A 151 4.07 19.53 -1.81
N GLU A 152 5.11 20.32 -1.55
CA GLU A 152 5.22 21.71 -1.99
C GLU A 152 5.25 21.82 -3.52
N GLU A 153 6.11 21.06 -4.20
CA GLU A 153 6.25 21.12 -5.65
C GLU A 153 5.01 20.57 -6.38
N CYS A 154 4.30 19.60 -5.79
CA CYS A 154 3.06 19.07 -6.37
C CYS A 154 1.82 19.92 -6.04
N SER A 155 1.91 20.90 -5.14
CA SER A 155 0.76 21.67 -4.65
C SER A 155 0.01 22.45 -5.75
N THR A 156 0.73 22.87 -6.79
CA THR A 156 0.18 23.61 -7.94
C THR A 156 -0.45 22.72 -9.00
N ILE A 157 -0.28 21.39 -8.91
CA ILE A 157 -0.83 20.45 -9.89
C ILE A 157 -2.32 20.22 -9.60
N PRO A 158 -3.22 20.46 -10.56
CA PRO A 158 -4.66 20.44 -10.31
C PRO A 158 -5.20 19.03 -10.05
N PHE A 159 -4.63 18.02 -10.70
CA PHE A 159 -5.00 16.62 -10.49
C PHE A 159 -3.91 15.88 -9.73
N ARG A 160 -4.26 15.25 -8.60
CA ARG A 160 -3.31 14.53 -7.74
C ARG A 160 -3.90 13.20 -7.30
N LEU A 161 -3.15 12.13 -7.49
CA LEU A 161 -3.55 10.79 -7.07
C LEU A 161 -2.47 10.18 -6.18
N ALA A 162 -2.86 9.66 -5.02
CA ALA A 162 -1.98 8.85 -4.17
C ALA A 162 -2.50 7.42 -4.09
N ALA A 163 -1.64 6.43 -4.31
CA ALA A 163 -2.05 5.04 -4.30
C ALA A 163 -1.09 4.18 -3.46
N THR A 164 -1.65 3.35 -2.58
CA THR A 164 -0.85 2.40 -1.78
C THR A 164 -1.74 1.28 -1.23
N ALA A 165 -1.16 0.12 -0.98
CA ALA A 165 -1.84 -0.96 -0.24
C ALA A 165 -1.84 -0.76 1.27
N THR A 166 -0.95 0.09 1.78
CA THR A 166 -0.70 0.27 3.20
C THR A 166 -0.70 1.76 3.49
N PRO A 167 -1.86 2.42 3.65
CA PRO A 167 -1.90 3.87 3.82
C PRO A 167 -1.34 4.34 5.16
N ALA A 168 -1.58 3.57 6.22
CA ALA A 168 -1.13 3.84 7.58
C ALA A 168 -0.80 2.52 8.32
N PRO A 169 0.33 1.86 8.03
CA PRO A 169 0.74 0.60 8.69
C PRO A 169 0.98 0.74 10.19
N ASN A 170 1.43 1.90 10.67
CA ASN A 170 1.83 2.08 12.07
C ASN A 170 0.88 2.98 12.87
N ASP A 171 0.41 4.08 12.28
CA ASP A 171 -0.41 5.09 12.97
C ASP A 171 -1.32 5.85 11.99
N PHE A 172 -2.56 6.14 12.39
CA PHE A 172 -3.50 6.95 11.63
C PHE A 172 -2.98 8.36 11.33
N MET A 173 -2.05 8.89 12.13
CA MET A 173 -1.38 10.15 11.81
C MET A 173 -0.71 10.14 10.43
N GLU A 174 -0.23 8.99 9.96
CA GLU A 174 0.42 8.87 8.65
C GLU A 174 -0.50 9.31 7.50
N LEU A 175 -1.82 9.19 7.67
CA LEU A 175 -2.85 9.62 6.71
C LEU A 175 -2.87 11.14 6.49
N GLY A 176 -2.40 11.91 7.48
CA GLY A 176 -2.30 13.36 7.37
C GLY A 176 -1.34 13.80 6.26
N ASN A 177 -0.30 13.02 6.00
CA ASN A 177 0.63 13.32 4.91
C ASN A 177 -0.03 13.17 3.53
N HIS A 178 -0.92 12.18 3.36
CA HIS A 178 -1.70 12.04 2.14
C HIS A 178 -2.72 13.18 2.00
N ALA A 179 -3.39 13.55 3.09
CA ALA A 179 -4.32 14.68 3.08
C ALA A 179 -3.63 16.00 2.69
N GLU A 180 -2.42 16.23 3.20
CA GLU A 180 -1.62 17.41 2.89
C GLU A 180 -1.12 17.38 1.44
N PHE A 181 -0.60 16.24 0.97
CA PHE A 181 -0.24 16.05 -0.44
C PHE A 181 -1.41 16.34 -1.39
N LEU A 182 -2.63 15.94 -1.02
CA LEU A 182 -3.84 16.21 -1.82
C LEU A 182 -4.38 17.63 -1.64
N GLY A 183 -3.83 18.42 -0.70
CA GLY A 183 -4.32 19.76 -0.38
C GLY A 183 -5.71 19.78 0.25
N VAL A 184 -6.06 18.72 0.99
CA VAL A 184 -7.34 18.60 1.70
C VAL A 184 -7.29 19.32 3.05
N MET A 185 -6.22 19.09 3.81
CA MET A 185 -5.99 19.67 5.13
C MET A 185 -4.50 19.57 5.46
N SER A 186 -3.93 20.55 6.16
CA SER A 186 -2.55 20.45 6.64
C SER A 186 -2.41 19.36 7.70
N TYR A 187 -1.22 18.76 7.82
CA TYR A 187 -0.94 17.77 8.85
C TYR A 187 -1.22 18.30 10.27
N THR A 188 -0.84 19.54 10.54
CA THR A 188 -1.05 20.20 11.84
C THR A 188 -2.53 20.45 12.15
N ASP A 189 -3.31 20.88 11.16
CA ASP A 189 -4.75 21.11 11.35
C ASP A 189 -5.51 19.79 11.54
N MET A 190 -5.09 18.73 10.85
CA MET A 190 -5.67 17.39 11.04
C MET A 190 -5.43 16.91 12.48
N LEU A 191 -4.20 17.02 12.99
CA LEU A 191 -3.89 16.63 14.37
C LEU A 191 -4.72 17.44 15.36
N ALA A 192 -4.78 18.76 15.20
CA ALA A 192 -5.56 19.63 16.08
C ALA A 192 -7.07 19.31 16.05
N THR A 193 -7.60 18.96 14.88
CA THR A 193 -9.01 18.65 14.67
C THR A 193 -9.39 17.31 15.30
N PHE A 194 -8.69 16.24 14.93
CA PHE A 194 -9.13 14.86 15.21
C PHE A 194 -8.36 14.16 16.33
N PHE A 195 -7.15 14.63 16.68
CA PHE A 195 -6.27 13.91 17.59
C PHE A 195 -5.98 14.69 18.89
N THR A 196 -5.62 13.97 19.94
CA THR A 196 -5.16 14.53 21.22
C THR A 196 -3.95 13.76 21.73
N HIS A 197 -3.11 14.41 22.53
CA HIS A 197 -2.03 13.73 23.22
C HIS A 197 -2.57 12.76 24.28
N ASP A 198 -1.89 11.63 24.44
CA ASP A 198 -2.09 10.75 25.58
C ASP A 198 -1.40 11.37 26.82
N GLY A 199 -2.13 11.48 27.94
CA GLY A 199 -1.76 12.35 29.08
C GLY A 199 -0.45 11.99 29.79
N GLY A 200 0.16 10.85 29.46
CA GLY A 200 1.46 10.41 29.98
C GLY A 200 2.63 10.54 29.00
N GLU A 201 2.38 10.65 27.69
CA GLU A 201 3.41 10.70 26.64
C GLU A 201 3.03 11.73 25.58
N THR A 202 3.66 12.91 25.62
CA THR A 202 3.42 14.00 24.66
C THR A 202 3.76 13.66 23.20
N GLN A 203 4.42 12.53 22.95
CA GLN A 203 4.73 12.05 21.59
C GLN A 203 3.65 11.11 21.02
N LYS A 204 2.74 10.60 21.86
CA LYS A 204 1.73 9.64 21.46
C LYS A 204 0.40 10.33 21.24
N TRP A 205 -0.06 10.33 20.00
CA TRP A 205 -1.35 10.86 19.62
C TRP A 205 -2.40 9.75 19.60
N ARG A 206 -3.62 10.11 19.98
CA ARG A 206 -4.78 9.23 19.87
C ARG A 206 -5.94 9.98 19.24
N LEU A 207 -6.75 9.27 18.48
CA LEU A 207 -7.98 9.81 17.93
C LEU A 207 -8.92 10.22 19.09
N LYS A 208 -9.50 11.41 19.00
CA LYS A 208 -10.52 11.86 19.96
C LYS A 208 -11.76 11.00 19.76
N GLY A 209 -12.25 10.34 20.82
CA GLY A 209 -13.38 9.41 20.69
C GLY A 209 -14.66 10.04 20.10
N HIS A 210 -14.92 11.33 20.36
CA HIS A 210 -16.07 12.04 19.77
C HIS A 210 -15.86 12.47 18.31
N ALA A 211 -14.61 12.45 17.82
CA ALA A 211 -14.25 12.88 16.48
C ALA A 211 -14.04 11.70 15.51
N GLU A 212 -14.15 10.46 15.99
CA GLU A 212 -13.89 9.25 15.19
C GLU A 212 -14.80 9.14 13.97
N THR A 213 -16.12 9.24 14.17
CA THR A 213 -17.08 9.20 13.06
C THR A 213 -16.83 10.31 12.02
N GLU A 214 -16.54 11.52 12.50
CA GLU A 214 -16.29 12.66 11.61
C GLU A 214 -14.95 12.55 10.90
N PHE A 215 -13.93 11.97 11.54
CA PHE A 215 -12.66 11.63 10.91
C PHE A 215 -12.86 10.66 9.75
N TRP A 216 -13.64 9.59 9.94
CA TRP A 216 -13.89 8.61 8.87
C TRP A 216 -14.73 9.18 7.71
N LYS A 217 -15.72 10.03 8.00
CA LYS A 217 -16.45 10.79 6.96
C LYS A 217 -15.53 11.72 6.19
N TRP A 218 -14.68 12.45 6.89
CA TRP A 218 -13.67 13.30 6.27
C TRP A 218 -12.71 12.48 5.40
N MET A 219 -12.16 11.36 5.90
CA MET A 219 -11.31 10.45 5.13
C MET A 219 -12.02 9.93 3.86
N ALA A 220 -13.26 9.46 3.96
CA ALA A 220 -14.04 8.93 2.83
C ALA A 220 -14.39 9.99 1.78
N SER A 221 -14.32 11.28 2.13
CA SER A 221 -14.55 12.36 1.17
C SER A 221 -13.45 12.46 0.11
N TRP A 222 -12.23 12.03 0.40
CA TRP A 222 -11.07 12.17 -0.50
C TRP A 222 -10.29 10.87 -0.73
N SER A 223 -10.58 9.81 0.01
CA SER A 223 -9.94 8.50 -0.15
C SER A 223 -10.97 7.38 -0.26
N VAL A 224 -10.61 6.34 -1.03
CA VAL A 224 -11.31 5.06 -1.04
C VAL A 224 -10.38 4.00 -0.46
N MET A 225 -10.92 3.16 0.42
CA MET A 225 -10.18 2.04 0.98
C MET A 225 -10.91 0.72 0.73
N LEU A 226 -10.18 -0.28 0.23
CA LEU A 226 -10.71 -1.61 -0.03
C LEU A 226 -9.61 -2.68 0.07
N ARG A 227 -9.98 -3.82 0.65
CA ARG A 227 -9.15 -5.05 0.68
C ARG A 227 -9.60 -6.05 -0.36
N LYS A 228 -10.90 -6.05 -0.67
CA LYS A 228 -11.54 -6.88 -1.69
C LYS A 228 -12.72 -6.12 -2.30
N PRO A 229 -13.18 -6.47 -3.51
CA PRO A 229 -14.27 -5.74 -4.16
C PRO A 229 -15.57 -5.70 -3.35
N SER A 230 -15.88 -6.72 -2.54
CA SER A 230 -17.08 -6.74 -1.70
C SER A 230 -17.10 -5.67 -0.62
N ASP A 231 -15.97 -5.07 -0.28
CA ASP A 231 -15.92 -3.94 0.65
C ASP A 231 -16.66 -2.71 0.07
N LEU A 232 -16.87 -2.64 -1.24
CA LEU A 232 -17.71 -1.65 -1.93
C LEU A 232 -19.00 -2.27 -2.51
N GLY A 233 -19.33 -3.50 -2.11
CA GLY A 233 -20.52 -4.23 -2.56
C GLY A 233 -20.45 -4.80 -3.98
N TYR A 234 -19.25 -5.14 -4.47
CA TYR A 234 -19.05 -5.89 -5.72
C TYR A 234 -18.72 -7.37 -5.45
N ASP A 235 -18.72 -8.18 -6.51
CA ASP A 235 -18.33 -9.59 -6.44
C ASP A 235 -16.82 -9.77 -6.21
N ASN A 236 -16.46 -10.76 -5.39
CA ASN A 236 -15.09 -11.19 -5.14
C ASN A 236 -14.59 -12.24 -6.15
N GLU A 237 -15.36 -12.58 -7.19
CA GLU A 237 -14.91 -13.52 -8.22
C GLU A 237 -13.52 -13.15 -8.78
N GLY A 238 -12.59 -14.10 -8.73
CA GLY A 238 -11.19 -13.92 -9.13
C GLY A 238 -10.32 -13.20 -8.09
N TYR A 239 -10.81 -13.01 -6.87
CA TYR A 239 -10.11 -12.46 -5.71
C TYR A 239 -9.92 -13.47 -4.58
N ASP A 240 -10.01 -14.76 -4.87
CA ASP A 240 -9.63 -15.80 -3.93
C ASP A 240 -8.12 -15.99 -3.96
N LEU A 241 -7.50 -15.99 -2.79
CA LEU A 241 -6.08 -16.25 -2.64
C LEU A 241 -5.88 -17.70 -2.18
N PRO A 242 -4.91 -18.42 -2.77
CA PRO A 242 -4.53 -19.73 -2.27
C PRO A 242 -3.89 -19.60 -0.88
N PRO A 243 -3.72 -20.70 -0.12
CA PRO A 243 -3.12 -20.64 1.21
C PRO A 243 -1.73 -20.01 1.21
N LEU A 244 -1.45 -19.21 2.24
CA LEU A 244 -0.12 -18.72 2.59
C LEU A 244 0.35 -19.45 3.85
N THR A 245 1.49 -20.13 3.78
CA THR A 245 2.04 -20.90 4.90
C THR A 245 3.39 -20.32 5.34
N TYR A 246 3.47 -19.97 6.61
CA TYR A 246 4.68 -19.49 7.26
C TYR A 246 5.41 -20.66 7.93
N HIS A 247 6.64 -20.93 7.49
CA HIS A 247 7.51 -21.97 8.07
C HIS A 247 8.59 -21.29 8.92
N GLN A 248 8.58 -21.52 10.23
CA GLN A 248 9.59 -20.98 11.13
C GLN A 248 10.70 -22.01 11.34
N HIS A 249 11.94 -21.57 11.15
CA HIS A 249 13.15 -22.36 11.33
C HIS A 249 14.05 -21.65 12.34
N THR A 250 14.48 -22.37 13.36
CA THR A 250 15.41 -21.87 14.37
C THR A 250 16.74 -22.56 14.20
N VAL A 251 17.84 -21.80 14.23
CA VAL A 251 19.19 -22.36 14.33
C VAL A 251 19.77 -22.12 15.71
N ASP A 252 20.46 -23.15 16.21
CA ASP A 252 21.27 -23.06 17.40
C ASP A 252 22.62 -22.46 17.03
N VAL A 253 23.09 -21.48 17.79
CA VAL A 253 24.39 -20.84 17.59
C VAL A 253 25.26 -21.26 18.75
N GLU A 254 26.34 -21.99 18.48
CA GLU A 254 27.31 -22.33 19.53
C GLU A 254 27.97 -21.03 20.03
N TYR A 255 27.59 -20.62 21.24
CA TYR A 255 28.20 -19.48 21.90
C TYR A 255 29.63 -19.86 22.33
N ALA A 256 30.63 -19.42 21.56
CA ALA A 256 32.00 -19.45 22.03
C ALA A 256 32.17 -18.38 23.13
N PRO A 257 32.59 -18.73 24.36
CA PRO A 257 32.75 -17.76 25.42
C PRO A 257 33.75 -16.67 25.00
N SER A 258 33.25 -15.43 24.88
CA SER A 258 34.12 -14.29 24.61
C SER A 258 34.87 -13.91 25.87
N LEU A 259 36.20 -14.11 25.85
CA LEU A 259 37.12 -13.62 26.89
C LEU A 259 37.06 -12.09 27.06
N GLU A 260 36.51 -11.36 26.09
CA GLU A 260 36.30 -9.91 26.14
C GLU A 260 35.04 -9.49 26.91
N THR A 261 33.96 -10.29 26.89
CA THR A 261 32.69 -9.94 27.57
C THR A 261 32.51 -10.63 28.93
N GLY A 262 33.29 -11.67 29.23
CA GLY A 262 33.35 -12.31 30.55
C GLY A 262 32.11 -13.12 30.96
N LEU A 263 31.21 -13.44 30.02
CA LEU A 263 29.96 -14.14 30.29
C LEU A 263 30.03 -15.61 29.83
N LEU A 264 29.63 -16.52 30.72
CA LEU A 264 29.64 -17.99 30.53
C LEU A 264 28.30 -18.56 30.02
N PHE A 265 27.25 -17.74 29.94
CA PHE A 265 25.91 -18.13 29.51
C PHE A 265 25.36 -17.14 28.47
N PRO A 266 24.51 -17.59 27.52
CA PRO A 266 23.89 -16.70 26.56
C PRO A 266 22.93 -15.74 27.27
N MET A 267 23.20 -14.44 27.17
CA MET A 267 22.20 -13.42 27.52
C MET A 267 21.34 -13.15 26.29
N GLU A 268 20.01 -13.15 26.46
CA GLU A 268 19.11 -12.60 25.44
C GLU A 268 19.55 -11.17 25.09
N ALA A 269 19.72 -10.88 23.80
CA ALA A 269 20.17 -9.57 23.34
C ALA A 269 19.12 -8.48 23.66
N ARG A 270 19.42 -7.62 24.63
CA ARG A 270 18.50 -6.57 25.12
C ARG A 270 18.74 -5.24 24.41
N THR A 271 19.99 -4.92 24.08
CA THR A 271 20.33 -3.66 23.41
C THR A 271 20.38 -3.80 21.88
N MET A 272 20.21 -2.68 21.14
CA MET A 272 20.30 -2.68 19.68
C MET A 272 21.67 -3.14 19.16
N GLN A 273 22.75 -2.81 19.88
CA GLN A 273 24.12 -3.22 19.52
C GLN A 273 24.32 -4.72 19.73
N GLU A 274 23.88 -5.28 20.86
CA GLU A 274 23.91 -6.73 21.12
C GLU A 274 23.10 -7.50 20.08
N ARG A 275 21.93 -6.99 19.68
CA ARG A 275 21.11 -7.60 18.62
C ARG A 275 21.77 -7.56 17.25
N ILE A 276 22.59 -6.56 16.96
CA ILE A 276 23.36 -6.49 15.70
C ILE A 276 24.53 -7.48 15.74
N ALA A 277 25.22 -7.61 16.87
CA ALA A 277 26.31 -8.57 17.05
C ALA A 277 25.83 -10.02 16.94
N ALA A 278 24.78 -10.41 17.69
CA ALA A 278 24.19 -11.74 17.63
C ALA A 278 23.68 -12.11 16.23
N ARG A 279 23.19 -11.12 15.46
CA ARG A 279 22.84 -11.29 14.04
C ARG A 279 24.03 -11.63 13.16
N LYS A 280 25.19 -11.03 13.41
CA LYS A 280 26.40 -11.31 12.63
C LYS A 280 26.97 -12.69 12.94
N ASP A 281 26.95 -13.07 14.22
CA ASP A 281 27.54 -14.33 14.66
C ASP A 281 26.75 -15.55 14.16
N SER A 282 25.44 -15.41 13.99
CA SER A 282 24.52 -16.45 13.51
C SER A 282 24.39 -16.54 11.97
N VAL A 283 25.17 -15.76 11.21
CA VAL A 283 25.01 -15.75 9.73
C VAL A 283 25.33 -17.10 9.13
N VAL A 284 26.37 -17.78 9.61
CA VAL A 284 26.87 -19.02 8.98
C VAL A 284 25.83 -20.13 9.05
N GLU A 285 25.27 -20.37 10.24
CA GLU A 285 24.28 -21.42 10.50
C GLU A 285 22.97 -21.14 9.77
N ARG A 286 22.50 -19.88 9.78
CA ARG A 286 21.28 -19.48 9.08
C ARG A 286 21.42 -19.62 7.57
N VAL A 287 22.58 -19.27 7.02
CA VAL A 287 22.87 -19.40 5.58
C VAL A 287 22.97 -20.87 5.17
N ALA A 288 23.59 -21.72 6.00
CA ALA A 288 23.67 -23.15 5.73
C ALA A 288 22.26 -23.78 5.67
N LEU A 289 21.38 -23.43 6.61
CA LEU A 289 20.00 -23.90 6.60
C LEU A 289 19.22 -23.34 5.39
N ALA A 290 19.40 -22.05 5.07
CA ALA A 290 18.78 -21.44 3.89
C ALA A 290 19.18 -22.16 2.60
N ALA A 291 20.45 -22.49 2.43
CA ALA A 291 20.94 -23.23 1.28
C ALA A 291 20.31 -24.62 1.18
N GLY A 292 20.20 -25.35 2.29
CA GLY A 292 19.54 -26.66 2.34
C GLY A 292 18.03 -26.63 2.05
N LEU A 293 17.35 -25.52 2.37
CA LEU A 293 15.93 -25.33 2.09
C LEU A 293 15.64 -24.83 0.67
N THR A 294 16.66 -24.38 -0.06
CA THR A 294 16.45 -23.77 -1.38
C THR A 294 16.18 -24.86 -2.44
N PRO A 295 15.03 -24.83 -3.13
CA PRO A 295 14.73 -25.80 -4.18
C PRO A 295 15.59 -25.57 -5.44
N ASN A 296 15.91 -26.66 -6.14
CA ASN A 296 16.76 -26.63 -7.34
C ASN A 296 15.98 -26.51 -8.65
N ASP A 297 14.65 -26.67 -8.61
CA ASP A 297 13.79 -26.85 -9.79
C ASP A 297 12.77 -25.72 -10.01
N ARG A 298 12.71 -24.75 -9.11
CA ARG A 298 11.73 -23.64 -9.14
C ARG A 298 12.34 -22.34 -8.65
N PRO A 299 11.75 -21.18 -9.04
CA PRO A 299 12.22 -19.89 -8.58
C PRO A 299 12.08 -19.73 -7.07
N PHE A 300 13.02 -19.01 -6.46
CA PHE A 300 13.02 -18.71 -5.03
C PHE A 300 13.58 -17.32 -4.76
N VAL A 301 13.05 -16.62 -3.76
CA VAL A 301 13.61 -15.34 -3.31
C VAL A 301 14.03 -15.41 -1.84
N TRP A 302 15.29 -15.11 -1.59
CA TRP A 302 15.80 -14.89 -0.23
C TRP A 302 15.88 -13.39 0.08
N TRP A 303 15.20 -12.99 1.14
CA TRP A 303 15.24 -11.67 1.72
C TRP A 303 16.26 -11.63 2.85
N CYS A 304 17.16 -10.66 2.82
CA CYS A 304 18.18 -10.46 3.85
C CYS A 304 18.22 -9.00 4.31
N ASN A 305 18.90 -8.73 5.42
CA ASN A 305 19.03 -7.38 5.97
C ASN A 305 20.47 -6.88 5.86
N LEU A 306 21.45 -7.75 6.13
CA LEU A 306 22.87 -7.43 6.11
C LEU A 306 23.49 -7.76 4.74
N ASN A 307 24.50 -6.98 4.33
CA ASN A 307 25.26 -7.31 3.12
C ASN A 307 26.01 -8.64 3.29
N SER A 308 26.51 -8.92 4.50
CA SER A 308 27.18 -10.19 4.81
C SER A 308 26.28 -11.41 4.63
N GLU A 309 24.98 -11.30 4.97
CA GLU A 309 23.98 -12.35 4.72
C GLU A 309 23.78 -12.53 3.22
N ALA A 310 23.60 -11.44 2.48
CA ALA A 310 23.43 -11.47 1.03
C ALA A 310 24.61 -12.16 0.31
N ASP A 311 25.83 -11.76 0.68
CA ASP A 311 27.07 -12.28 0.08
C ASP A 311 27.29 -13.76 0.44
N ALA A 312 26.98 -14.15 1.69
CA ALA A 312 27.08 -15.54 2.13
C ALA A 312 26.06 -16.44 1.43
N LEU A 313 24.79 -16.00 1.33
CA LEU A 313 23.75 -16.72 0.58
C LEU A 313 24.13 -16.89 -0.89
N THR A 314 24.68 -15.86 -1.51
CA THR A 314 25.05 -15.89 -2.94
C THR A 314 26.14 -16.92 -3.22
N LYS A 315 27.04 -17.14 -2.24
CA LYS A 315 28.08 -18.16 -2.33
C LYS A 315 27.55 -19.56 -2.02
N ALA A 316 26.61 -19.68 -1.09
CA ALA A 316 26.10 -20.96 -0.60
C ALA A 316 25.03 -21.57 -1.51
N VAL A 317 24.23 -20.74 -2.18
CA VAL A 317 23.13 -21.18 -3.04
C VAL A 317 23.58 -21.17 -4.50
N ASP A 318 23.61 -22.36 -5.11
CA ASP A 318 23.95 -22.50 -6.53
C ASP A 318 23.01 -21.67 -7.41
N GLY A 319 23.57 -21.01 -8.43
CA GLY A 319 22.81 -20.19 -9.39
C GLY A 319 22.12 -18.96 -8.81
N ALA A 320 22.42 -18.55 -7.58
CA ALA A 320 21.82 -17.37 -6.97
C ALA A 320 22.43 -16.07 -7.47
N VAL A 321 21.59 -15.05 -7.64
CA VAL A 321 22.00 -13.70 -8.05
C VAL A 321 21.67 -12.71 -6.95
N ASN A 322 22.68 -11.97 -6.49
CA ASN A 322 22.52 -10.89 -5.52
C ASN A 322 22.09 -9.59 -6.21
N LEU A 323 20.95 -9.03 -5.82
CA LEU A 323 20.53 -7.67 -6.14
C LEU A 323 20.82 -6.75 -4.95
N SER A 324 21.87 -5.93 -5.10
CA SER A 324 22.38 -5.05 -4.06
C SER A 324 21.91 -3.60 -4.24
N GLY A 325 21.81 -2.87 -3.13
CA GLY A 325 21.53 -1.43 -3.14
C GLY A 325 22.64 -0.61 -3.80
N SER A 326 23.88 -1.12 -3.83
CA SER A 326 25.03 -0.49 -4.49
C SER A 326 25.09 -0.73 -5.99
N ASP A 327 24.22 -1.61 -6.54
CA ASP A 327 24.16 -1.85 -7.98
C ASP A 327 23.72 -0.56 -8.70
N LYS A 328 24.27 -0.34 -9.90
CA LYS A 328 23.82 0.74 -10.79
C LYS A 328 22.37 0.51 -11.19
N ASP A 329 21.63 1.57 -11.49
CA ASP A 329 20.20 1.48 -11.82
C ASP A 329 19.92 0.50 -12.97
N ASP A 330 20.76 0.48 -13.99
CA ASP A 330 20.62 -0.46 -15.13
C ASP A 330 20.88 -1.92 -14.74
N ASP A 331 21.79 -2.17 -13.82
CA ASP A 331 22.04 -3.52 -13.29
C ASP A 331 20.90 -3.99 -12.38
N LYS A 332 20.37 -3.11 -11.53
CA LYS A 332 19.20 -3.41 -10.70
C LYS A 332 18.02 -3.79 -11.58
N ARG A 333 17.74 -2.94 -12.57
CA ARG A 333 16.71 -3.15 -13.58
C ARG A 333 16.87 -4.49 -14.27
N ARG A 334 18.04 -4.76 -14.85
CA ARG A 334 18.31 -6.02 -15.56
C ARG A 334 18.06 -7.25 -14.68
N LYS A 335 18.58 -7.27 -13.44
CA LYS A 335 18.38 -8.40 -12.51
C LYS A 335 16.90 -8.60 -12.16
N LEU A 336 16.15 -7.53 -11.93
CA LEU A 336 14.71 -7.60 -11.62
C LEU A 336 13.92 -8.17 -12.80
N VAL A 337 14.21 -7.70 -14.02
CA VAL A 337 13.57 -8.17 -15.26
C VAL A 337 13.94 -9.62 -15.55
N ASP A 338 15.22 -9.98 -15.44
CA ASP A 338 15.71 -11.34 -15.69
C ASP A 338 15.11 -12.35 -14.70
N PHE A 339 14.91 -11.98 -13.42
CA PHE A 339 14.15 -12.80 -12.48
C PHE A 339 12.68 -12.92 -12.86
N SER A 340 12.04 -11.80 -13.21
CA SER A 340 10.61 -11.78 -13.57
C SER A 340 10.31 -12.62 -14.83
N ASN A 341 11.28 -12.73 -15.73
CA ASN A 341 11.23 -13.56 -16.94
C ASN A 341 11.73 -15.00 -16.74
N GLY A 342 12.09 -15.40 -15.51
CA GLY A 342 12.53 -16.75 -15.20
C GLY A 342 13.95 -17.10 -15.64
N LYS A 343 14.78 -16.12 -16.04
CA LYS A 343 16.21 -16.36 -16.35
C LYS A 343 17.07 -16.52 -15.11
N ILE A 344 16.65 -15.93 -13.99
CA ILE A 344 17.27 -16.11 -12.67
C ILE A 344 16.38 -17.03 -11.86
N ARG A 345 16.94 -18.14 -11.37
CA ARG A 345 16.22 -19.08 -10.50
C ARG A 345 16.13 -18.53 -9.06
N VAL A 346 17.26 -18.16 -8.47
CA VAL A 346 17.29 -17.66 -7.09
C VAL A 346 17.73 -16.21 -7.06
N LEU A 347 16.87 -15.35 -6.52
CA LEU A 347 17.18 -13.95 -6.29
C LEU A 347 17.44 -13.72 -4.80
N ILE A 348 18.58 -13.12 -4.48
CA ILE A 348 18.90 -12.67 -3.12
C ILE A 348 18.80 -11.15 -3.12
N THR A 349 17.99 -10.60 -2.23
CA THR A 349 17.83 -9.14 -2.16
C THR A 349 17.33 -8.69 -0.78
N LYS A 350 17.09 -7.39 -0.65
CA LYS A 350 16.55 -6.78 0.57
C LYS A 350 15.13 -6.30 0.35
N PRO A 351 14.24 -6.39 1.36
CA PRO A 351 12.90 -5.83 1.27
C PRO A 351 12.89 -4.33 0.91
N SER A 352 13.88 -3.58 1.36
CA SER A 352 14.03 -2.15 1.03
C SER A 352 14.33 -1.86 -0.44
N ILE A 353 14.77 -2.86 -1.22
CA ILE A 353 15.11 -2.70 -2.64
C ILE A 353 13.95 -3.19 -3.52
N ALA A 354 13.45 -4.39 -3.26
CA ALA A 354 12.50 -5.07 -4.15
C ALA A 354 11.17 -5.46 -3.47
N GLY A 355 10.93 -5.02 -2.24
CA GLY A 355 9.67 -5.29 -1.52
C GLY A 355 8.46 -4.55 -2.10
N PHE A 356 8.66 -3.54 -2.93
CA PHE A 356 7.59 -2.67 -3.43
C PHE A 356 7.33 -2.85 -4.93
N GLY A 357 6.05 -2.79 -5.30
CA GLY A 357 5.51 -2.80 -6.67
C GLY A 357 5.78 -4.01 -7.60
N MET A 358 6.78 -4.85 -7.35
CA MET A 358 7.08 -6.03 -8.18
C MET A 358 5.93 -7.06 -8.25
N ASN A 359 5.72 -7.68 -9.41
CA ASN A 359 4.82 -8.83 -9.54
C ASN A 359 5.60 -10.12 -9.80
N TRP A 360 5.73 -10.98 -8.78
CA TRP A 360 6.41 -12.27 -8.85
C TRP A 360 5.48 -13.44 -8.55
N GLN A 361 4.23 -13.38 -9.03
CA GLN A 361 3.29 -14.50 -8.90
C GLN A 361 3.79 -15.81 -9.54
N HIS A 362 4.76 -15.75 -10.46
CA HIS A 362 5.43 -16.93 -11.02
C HIS A 362 6.25 -17.70 -9.96
N CYS A 363 6.62 -17.04 -8.86
CA CYS A 363 7.35 -17.58 -7.72
C CYS A 363 6.39 -17.77 -6.54
N ALA A 364 6.37 -18.98 -5.97
CA ALA A 364 5.48 -19.36 -4.87
C ALA A 364 6.24 -19.70 -3.58
N ASP A 365 7.57 -19.64 -3.60
CA ASP A 365 8.41 -19.98 -2.46
C ASP A 365 9.40 -18.86 -2.20
N THR A 366 9.48 -18.43 -0.94
CA THR A 366 10.37 -17.34 -0.52
C THR A 366 10.86 -17.57 0.91
N GLY A 367 11.93 -16.90 1.30
CA GLY A 367 12.37 -16.95 2.69
C GLY A 367 13.11 -15.71 3.14
N PHE A 368 13.20 -15.54 4.46
CA PHE A 368 13.86 -14.46 5.16
C PHE A 368 15.02 -15.04 5.98
N VAL A 369 16.23 -14.55 5.71
CA VAL A 369 17.42 -14.88 6.49
C VAL A 369 17.76 -13.70 7.37
N GLY A 370 17.57 -13.88 8.67
CA GLY A 370 17.67 -12.82 9.65
C GLY A 370 16.45 -11.91 9.64
N LEU A 371 15.92 -11.64 10.83
CA LEU A 371 14.71 -10.83 10.97
C LEU A 371 15.03 -9.40 11.37
N ASN A 372 14.21 -8.49 10.88
CA ASN A 372 14.14 -7.12 11.37
C ASN A 372 12.77 -6.89 12.02
N ASP A 373 12.63 -5.83 12.81
CA ASP A 373 11.38 -5.52 13.51
C ASP A 373 10.33 -4.84 12.59
N SER A 374 10.52 -4.80 11.26
CA SER A 374 9.63 -4.11 10.31
C SER A 374 8.62 -5.07 9.68
N PHE A 375 7.42 -5.09 10.26
CA PHE A 375 6.30 -5.85 9.71
C PHE A 375 5.92 -5.39 8.30
N GLU A 376 5.90 -4.08 8.03
CA GLU A 376 5.56 -3.54 6.69
C GLU A 376 6.48 -4.09 5.61
N GLN A 377 7.78 -4.21 5.86
CA GLN A 377 8.74 -4.76 4.90
C GLN A 377 8.47 -6.23 4.61
N ILE A 378 8.18 -7.03 5.64
CA ILE A 378 7.83 -8.45 5.48
C ILE A 378 6.51 -8.58 4.72
N PHE A 379 5.50 -7.80 5.10
CA PHE A 379 4.22 -7.76 4.43
C PHE A 379 4.40 -7.45 2.93
N GLN A 380 5.09 -6.35 2.61
CA GLN A 380 5.31 -5.91 1.24
C GLN A 380 6.10 -6.94 0.41
N ALA A 381 7.12 -7.57 1.02
CA ALA A 381 7.90 -8.64 0.42
C ALA A 381 7.03 -9.89 0.12
N VAL A 382 6.25 -10.37 1.08
CA VAL A 382 5.35 -11.54 0.89
C VAL A 382 4.31 -11.25 -0.19
N ARG A 383 3.79 -10.01 -0.25
CA ARG A 383 2.81 -9.59 -1.27
C ARG A 383 3.36 -9.50 -2.69
N ARG A 384 4.66 -9.68 -2.91
CA ARG A 384 5.21 -9.87 -4.27
C ARG A 384 4.77 -11.21 -4.88
N PHE A 385 4.56 -12.21 -4.03
CA PHE A 385 4.18 -13.58 -4.39
C PHE A 385 2.70 -13.83 -4.12
N TRP A 386 2.22 -13.40 -2.96
CA TRP A 386 0.85 -13.66 -2.47
C TRP A 386 -0.08 -12.47 -2.71
N ARG A 387 -0.58 -12.37 -3.95
CA ARG A 387 -1.49 -11.32 -4.43
C ARG A 387 -2.51 -11.89 -5.41
N PHE A 388 -3.62 -11.18 -5.63
CA PHE A 388 -4.74 -11.67 -6.45
C PHE A 388 -4.29 -12.06 -7.86
N GLY A 389 -4.72 -13.24 -8.32
CA GLY A 389 -4.22 -13.91 -9.53
C GLY A 389 -3.17 -15.02 -9.25
N GLN A 390 -2.74 -15.19 -7.99
CA GLN A 390 -1.88 -16.30 -7.61
C GLN A 390 -2.68 -17.60 -7.64
N THR A 391 -2.16 -18.64 -8.29
CA THR A 391 -2.82 -19.93 -8.45
C THR A 391 -2.19 -21.04 -7.61
N LYS A 392 -1.00 -20.80 -7.05
CA LYS A 392 -0.26 -21.77 -6.23
C LYS A 392 -0.25 -21.35 -4.76
N PRO A 393 -0.34 -22.29 -3.81
CA PRO A 393 -0.05 -22.01 -2.40
C PRO A 393 1.34 -21.39 -2.25
N VAL A 394 1.46 -20.38 -1.39
CA VAL A 394 2.71 -19.65 -1.17
C VAL A 394 3.35 -20.09 0.14
N ASN A 395 4.64 -20.42 0.11
CA ASN A 395 5.43 -20.76 1.29
C ASN A 395 6.42 -19.64 1.61
N ALA A 396 6.43 -19.17 2.85
CA ALA A 396 7.38 -18.19 3.33
C ALA A 396 8.18 -18.76 4.52
N HIS A 397 9.48 -18.95 4.31
CA HIS A 397 10.41 -19.54 5.29
C HIS A 397 11.09 -18.45 6.12
N PHE A 398 11.02 -18.52 7.44
CA PHE A 398 11.63 -17.55 8.35
C PHE A 398 12.75 -18.24 9.10
N ILE A 399 14.00 -17.85 8.85
CA ILE A 399 15.18 -18.40 9.52
C ILE A 399 15.69 -17.36 10.52
N ALA A 400 15.66 -17.74 11.79
CA ALA A 400 16.14 -16.92 12.90
C ALA A 400 17.04 -17.75 13.83
N ALA A 401 17.94 -17.10 14.54
CA ALA A 401 18.66 -17.73 15.64
C ALA A 401 17.77 -17.81 16.89
N GLU A 402 18.01 -18.74 17.80
CA GLU A 402 17.27 -18.83 19.07
C GLU A 402 17.30 -17.50 19.84
N THR A 403 18.44 -16.81 19.82
CA THR A 403 18.65 -15.50 20.42
C THR A 403 17.77 -14.38 19.84
N GLU A 404 17.08 -14.62 18.72
CA GLU A 404 16.18 -13.67 18.04
C GLU A 404 14.69 -13.95 18.28
N GLY A 405 14.32 -14.91 19.14
CA GLY A 405 12.92 -15.32 19.37
C GLY A 405 11.95 -14.17 19.71
N ALA A 406 12.43 -13.15 20.42
CA ALA A 406 11.65 -11.94 20.73
C ALA A 406 11.22 -11.14 19.48
N VAL A 407 12.01 -11.16 18.41
CA VAL A 407 11.71 -10.49 17.14
C VAL A 407 10.54 -11.17 16.44
N VAL A 408 10.51 -12.51 16.42
CA VAL A 408 9.41 -13.28 15.81
C VAL A 408 8.07 -13.00 16.51
N ALA A 409 8.07 -13.01 17.85
CA ALA A 409 6.86 -12.72 18.63
C ALA A 409 6.38 -11.27 18.43
N ASN A 410 7.29 -10.31 18.30
CA ASN A 410 6.97 -8.92 17.99
C ASN A 410 6.34 -8.77 16.60
N LEU A 411 6.86 -9.48 15.59
CA LEU A 411 6.33 -9.44 14.23
C LEU A 411 4.89 -9.95 14.16
N ARG A 412 4.58 -11.08 14.80
CA ARG A 412 3.20 -11.60 14.86
C ARG A 412 2.23 -10.62 15.51
N ARG A 413 2.66 -9.92 16.57
CA ARG A 413 1.85 -8.89 17.21
C ARG A 413 1.57 -7.73 16.25
N LYS A 414 2.61 -7.22 15.58
CA LYS A 414 2.49 -6.14 14.60
C LYS A 414 1.61 -6.51 13.40
N GLU A 415 1.67 -7.76 12.96
CA GLU A 415 0.77 -8.29 11.92
C GLU A 415 -0.69 -8.18 12.33
N ALA A 416 -1.03 -8.70 13.51
CA ALA A 416 -2.37 -8.61 14.05
C ALA A 416 -2.83 -7.16 14.26
N ASP A 417 -1.93 -6.27 14.67
CA ASP A 417 -2.23 -4.84 14.84
C ASP A 417 -2.55 -4.16 13.50
N ALA A 418 -1.75 -4.42 12.47
CA ALA A 418 -1.96 -3.88 11.12
C ALA A 418 -3.24 -4.43 10.47
N GLU A 419 -3.54 -5.71 10.64
CA GLU A 419 -4.79 -6.30 10.16
C GLU A 419 -6.01 -5.70 10.84
N ARG A 420 -5.96 -5.49 12.17
CA ARG A 420 -7.02 -4.82 12.92
C ARG A 420 -7.22 -3.39 12.46
N MET A 421 -6.13 -2.64 12.25
CA MET A 421 -6.20 -1.27 11.76
C MET A 421 -6.84 -1.20 10.37
N ALA A 422 -6.39 -2.04 9.43
CA ALA A 422 -6.96 -2.10 8.09
C ALA A 422 -8.44 -2.53 8.10
N ALA A 423 -8.81 -3.47 8.96
CA ALA A 423 -10.20 -3.90 9.13
C ALA A 423 -11.09 -2.78 9.69
N ALA A 424 -10.59 -2.02 10.68
CA ALA A 424 -11.30 -0.87 11.25
C ALA A 424 -11.51 0.23 10.20
N MET A 425 -10.48 0.57 9.44
CA MET A 425 -10.61 1.57 8.36
C MET A 425 -11.66 1.15 7.33
N VAL A 426 -11.63 -0.11 6.85
CA VAL A 426 -12.65 -0.63 5.93
C VAL A 426 -14.04 -0.60 6.56
N MET A 427 -14.18 -1.02 7.81
CA MET A 427 -15.48 -1.02 8.50
C MET A 427 -16.10 0.37 8.55
N HIS A 428 -15.31 1.41 8.82
CA HIS A 428 -15.82 2.77 8.91
C HIS A 428 -15.98 3.44 7.54
N MET A 429 -15.18 3.05 6.55
CA MET A 429 -15.18 3.69 5.23
C MET A 429 -16.00 2.96 4.17
N ALA A 430 -16.33 1.67 4.33
CA ALA A 430 -16.97 0.86 3.29
C ALA A 430 -18.29 1.49 2.80
N ASP A 431 -19.23 1.77 3.71
CA ASP A 431 -20.53 2.34 3.35
C ASP A 431 -20.39 3.74 2.75
N LEU A 432 -19.57 4.59 3.37
CA LEU A 432 -19.30 5.96 2.93
C LEU A 432 -18.61 5.99 1.55
N SER A 433 -17.64 5.09 1.34
CA SER A 433 -16.92 4.96 0.07
C SER A 433 -17.82 4.36 -0.99
N SER A 434 -18.65 3.38 -0.65
CA SER A 434 -19.62 2.78 -1.57
C SER A 434 -20.62 3.83 -2.05
N GLU A 435 -21.19 4.63 -1.14
CA GLU A 435 -22.08 5.73 -1.50
C GLU A 435 -21.37 6.79 -2.36
N ALA A 436 -20.14 7.16 -2.02
CA ALA A 436 -19.37 8.15 -2.78
C ALA A 436 -18.96 7.64 -4.17
N VAL A 437 -18.59 6.37 -4.30
CA VAL A 437 -18.06 5.76 -5.52
C VAL A 437 -19.18 5.33 -6.46
N ARG A 438 -20.23 4.69 -5.94
CA ARG A 438 -21.36 4.16 -6.74
C ARG A 438 -22.52 5.14 -6.87
N GLY A 439 -22.54 6.19 -6.05
CA GLY A 439 -23.74 6.98 -5.79
C GLY A 439 -24.68 6.24 -4.83
N ALA A 440 -25.62 6.97 -4.20
CA ALA A 440 -26.65 6.36 -3.38
C ALA A 440 -27.44 5.33 -4.21
N VAL A 441 -27.15 4.04 -4.00
CA VAL A 441 -28.04 2.97 -4.46
C VAL A 441 -29.32 3.21 -3.68
N ARG A 442 -30.39 3.60 -4.38
CA ARG A 442 -31.72 3.58 -3.79
C ARG A 442 -31.96 2.14 -3.37
N ASP A 443 -31.75 1.88 -2.08
CA ASP A 443 -32.30 0.72 -1.42
C ASP A 443 -33.81 0.95 -1.47
N LYS A 444 -34.44 0.50 -2.56
CA LYS A 444 -35.86 0.25 -2.54
C LYS A 444 -35.94 -1.04 -1.74
N PRO A 445 -36.30 -1.02 -0.45
CA PRO A 445 -36.73 -2.26 0.16
C PRO A 445 -37.78 -2.83 -0.79
N ASN A 446 -37.60 -4.08 -1.21
CA ASN A 446 -38.67 -4.84 -1.85
C ASN A 446 -39.75 -5.05 -0.79
N TYR A 447 -40.46 -3.97 -0.47
CA TYR A 447 -41.65 -4.00 0.35
C TYR A 447 -42.76 -4.55 -0.53
N ASN A 448 -42.84 -5.88 -0.56
CA ASN A 448 -43.92 -6.63 -1.16
C ASN A 448 -44.79 -7.20 -0.03
N PRO A 449 -45.65 -6.38 0.62
CA PRO A 449 -46.45 -6.83 1.74
C PRO A 449 -47.44 -7.91 1.29
N GLN A 450 -47.13 -9.16 1.60
CA GLN A 450 -48.06 -10.29 1.40
C GLN A 450 -49.09 -10.41 2.53
N GLN A 451 -48.97 -9.60 3.58
CA GLN A 451 -49.93 -9.54 4.68
C GLN A 451 -50.88 -8.37 4.46
N SER A 452 -52.17 -8.69 4.34
CA SER A 452 -53.23 -7.67 4.36
C SER A 452 -53.16 -6.88 5.66
N MET A 453 -53.07 -5.55 5.53
CA MET A 453 -53.14 -4.63 6.65
C MET A 453 -54.48 -4.82 7.38
N GLN A 454 -54.43 -5.28 8.63
CA GLN A 454 -55.61 -5.29 9.49
C GLN A 454 -55.83 -3.90 10.06
N ILE A 455 -56.87 -3.21 9.59
CA ILE A 455 -57.25 -1.90 10.11
C ILE A 455 -57.83 -2.11 11.53
N PRO A 456 -57.30 -1.45 12.56
CA PRO A 456 -57.83 -1.53 13.92
C PRO A 456 -59.30 -1.10 13.98
N ALA A 457 -60.13 -1.82 14.72
CA ALA A 457 -61.58 -1.62 14.75
C ALA A 457 -62.04 -0.19 15.15
N TRP A 458 -61.20 0.57 15.86
CA TRP A 458 -61.48 1.95 16.26
C TRP A 458 -61.34 2.98 15.12
N LEU A 459 -60.75 2.60 13.99
CA LEU A 459 -60.68 3.41 12.76
C LEU A 459 -61.87 3.16 11.82
N THR A 460 -62.73 2.18 12.12
CA THR A 460 -63.88 1.79 11.28
C THR A 460 -65.25 2.24 11.82
N THR A 461 -65.32 3.02 12.90
CA THR A 461 -66.60 3.54 13.40
C THR A 461 -67.06 4.75 12.61
N ASN A 462 -67.95 4.50 11.65
CA ASN A 462 -68.80 5.49 11.00
C ASN A 462 -69.62 6.26 12.05
N ALA A 463 -69.52 7.58 12.00
CA ALA A 463 -70.49 8.48 12.59
C ALA A 463 -71.86 8.23 11.96
N VAL A 464 -72.75 7.55 12.70
CA VAL A 464 -74.19 7.62 12.50
C VAL A 464 -74.71 8.52 13.61
N ALA A 465 -74.99 9.78 13.26
CA ALA A 465 -75.75 10.70 14.10
C ALA A 465 -77.13 10.87 13.46
N HIS A 466 -78.15 10.36 14.13
CA HIS A 466 -79.46 10.97 14.21
C HIS A 466 -79.92 10.93 15.67
#